data_AF-A0A3M3Z6Y4-F1
#
_entry.id   AF-A0A3M3Z6Y4-F1
#
_cell.length_a   1.000
_cell.length_b   1.000
_cell.length_c   1.000
_cell.angle_alpha   90.00
_cell.angle_beta   90.00
_cell.angle_gamma   90.00
#
_symmetry.space_group_name_H-M   'P 1'
#
loop_
_entity.id
_entity.type
_entity.pdbx_description
1 polymer ?
#
loop_
_entity_poly.entity_id
_entity_poly.type
_entity_poly.pdbx_seq_one_letter_code
_entity_poly.pdbx_strand_id
1 'polypeptide(L)'
;MHSNDWHYPTSIRAGAGRVKELADACRVTGIKRPLLITDSFLGSTDMIGSAMEDCRRQLGHCGLFDRVKGNPTGRNVAEGLEAYRTGDYDGVIAFGGGSALDAAKAVALMSGQHRPLWDFEDIGQNHLRADPHGIAPVIALPTTAGTGSEV
;
A
#
# COMPACT_ATOMS: atom_id res chain seq x y z
N MET A 1 -9.39 23.23 28.84
CA MET A 1 -8.87 22.66 27.59
C MET A 1 -8.12 21.39 27.96
N HIS A 2 -8.44 20.27 27.33
CA HIS A 2 -7.65 19.04 27.48
C HIS A 2 -6.41 19.14 26.59
N SER A 3 -5.27 18.65 27.08
CA SER A 3 -4.08 18.47 26.26
C SER A 3 -4.33 17.37 25.25
N ASN A 4 -4.13 17.66 23.96
CA ASN A 4 -4.28 16.71 22.86
C ASN A 4 -3.05 16.79 21.96
N ASP A 5 -2.60 15.64 21.46
CA ASP A 5 -1.54 15.55 20.46
C ASP A 5 -2.16 15.36 19.07
N TRP A 6 -1.64 16.07 18.06
CA TRP A 6 -2.05 15.95 16.66
C TRP A 6 -0.84 15.69 15.78
N HIS A 7 -0.81 14.55 15.10
CA HIS A 7 0.30 14.14 14.23
C HIS A 7 -0.22 13.90 12.82
N TYR A 8 0.51 14.42 11.82
CA TYR A 8 0.22 14.18 10.41
C TYR A 8 1.52 13.94 9.63
N PRO A 9 2.14 12.76 9.82
CA PRO A 9 3.48 12.46 9.31
C PRO A 9 3.48 12.18 7.79
N THR A 10 2.32 11.88 7.20
CA THR A 10 2.17 11.48 5.80
C THR A 10 2.35 12.67 4.85
N SER A 11 3.31 12.59 3.93
CA SER A 11 3.49 13.59 2.86
C SER A 11 2.38 13.48 1.82
N ILE A 12 1.65 14.57 1.58
CA ILE A 12 0.53 14.61 0.62
C ILE A 12 0.90 15.37 -0.65
N ARG A 13 0.57 14.75 -1.78
CA ARG A 13 0.71 15.29 -3.13
C ARG A 13 -0.66 15.33 -3.81
N ALA A 14 -1.30 16.49 -3.84
CA ALA A 14 -2.65 16.64 -4.38
C ALA A 14 -2.67 17.48 -5.68
N GLY A 15 -3.55 17.12 -6.61
CA GLY A 15 -3.75 17.81 -7.89
C GLY A 15 -3.94 16.87 -9.08
N ALA A 16 -4.43 17.41 -10.19
CA ALA A 16 -4.56 16.66 -11.43
C ALA A 16 -3.19 16.24 -11.97
N GLY A 17 -3.09 15.02 -12.49
CA GLY A 17 -1.86 14.50 -13.11
C GLY A 17 -0.74 14.09 -12.15
N ARG A 18 -0.96 14.18 -10.83
CA ARG A 18 0.05 13.84 -9.81
C ARG A 18 0.50 12.37 -9.83
N VAL A 19 -0.33 11.47 -10.37
CA VAL A 19 0.02 10.05 -10.62
C VAL A 19 1.29 9.89 -11.47
N LYS A 20 1.61 10.86 -12.34
CA LYS A 20 2.82 10.82 -13.18
C LYS A 20 4.13 10.88 -12.38
N GLU A 21 4.06 11.32 -11.12
CA GLU A 21 5.20 11.36 -10.21
C GLU A 21 5.37 10.10 -9.36
N LEU A 22 4.60 9.03 -9.64
CA LEU A 22 4.63 7.81 -8.83
C LEU A 22 6.02 7.18 -8.73
N ALA A 23 6.77 7.14 -9.85
CA ALA A 23 8.13 6.63 -9.83
C ALA A 23 9.08 7.50 -8.98
N ASP A 24 8.91 8.82 -9.00
CA ASP A 24 9.69 9.73 -8.14
C ASP A 24 9.31 9.58 -6.67
N ALA A 25 8.03 9.37 -6.37
CA ALA A 25 7.59 9.05 -5.02
C ALA A 25 8.25 7.74 -4.53
N CYS A 26 8.32 6.70 -5.37
CA CYS A 26 9.04 5.46 -5.04
C CYS A 26 10.52 5.71 -4.71
N ARG A 27 11.22 6.51 -5.53
CA ARG A 27 12.63 6.84 -5.27
C ARG A 27 12.82 7.57 -3.94
N VAL A 28 11.96 8.54 -3.63
CA VAL A 28 12.03 9.31 -2.38
C VAL A 28 11.78 8.41 -1.15
N THR A 29 10.89 7.41 -1.27
CA THR A 29 10.60 6.46 -0.18
C THR A 29 11.55 5.26 -0.15
N GLY A 30 12.53 5.20 -1.06
CA GLY A 30 13.52 4.11 -1.13
C GLY A 30 13.01 2.83 -1.81
N ILE A 31 11.82 2.85 -2.41
CA ILE A 31 11.21 1.72 -3.14
C ILE A 31 11.86 1.57 -4.52
N LYS A 32 12.42 0.39 -4.82
CA LYS A 32 13.04 0.08 -6.12
C LYS A 32 12.24 -0.95 -6.91
N ARG A 33 11.56 -1.87 -6.21
CA ARG A 33 10.77 -2.96 -6.78
C ARG A 33 9.37 -2.92 -6.14
N PRO A 34 8.50 -1.99 -6.57
CA PRO A 34 7.16 -1.88 -6.01
C PRO A 34 6.26 -3.04 -6.44
N LEU A 35 5.41 -3.50 -5.52
CA LEU A 35 4.18 -4.23 -5.82
C LEU A 35 2.99 -3.25 -5.80
N LEU A 36 2.32 -3.07 -6.94
CA LEU A 36 1.06 -2.34 -7.00
C LEU A 36 -0.09 -3.26 -6.59
N ILE A 37 -0.87 -2.82 -5.60
CA ILE A 37 -1.99 -3.56 -5.01
C ILE A 37 -3.29 -2.79 -5.27
N THR A 38 -4.26 -3.46 -5.89
CA THR A 38 -5.55 -2.90 -6.31
C THR A 38 -6.66 -3.97 -6.32
N ASP A 39 -7.90 -3.55 -6.56
CA ASP A 39 -9.00 -4.47 -6.91
C ASP A 39 -9.01 -4.84 -8.41
N SER A 40 -9.77 -5.89 -8.74
CA SER A 40 -9.78 -6.49 -10.08
C SER A 40 -10.46 -5.60 -11.13
N PHE A 41 -11.36 -4.72 -10.70
CA PHE A 41 -11.99 -3.77 -11.62
C PHE A 41 -10.95 -2.75 -12.08
N LEU A 42 -10.27 -2.11 -11.14
CA LEU A 42 -9.22 -1.13 -11.44
C LEU A 42 -8.01 -1.77 -12.12
N GLY A 43 -7.62 -2.99 -11.75
CA GLY A 43 -6.49 -3.70 -12.34
C GLY A 43 -6.59 -3.88 -13.86
N SER A 44 -7.81 -3.88 -14.40
CA SER A 44 -8.07 -3.98 -15.85
C SER A 44 -8.11 -2.64 -16.59
N THR A 45 -7.90 -1.52 -15.89
CA THR A 45 -8.03 -0.17 -16.46
C THR A 45 -6.72 0.38 -17.02
N ASP A 46 -6.82 1.24 -18.04
CA ASP A 46 -5.68 1.97 -18.61
C ASP A 46 -4.95 2.83 -17.58
N MET A 47 -5.65 3.27 -16.53
CA MET A 47 -5.05 4.04 -15.43
C MET A 47 -3.98 3.22 -14.69
N ILE A 48 -4.30 1.97 -14.33
CA ILE A 48 -3.34 1.06 -13.69
C ILE A 48 -2.26 0.66 -14.70
N GLY A 49 -2.65 0.31 -15.93
CA GLY A 49 -1.71 -0.05 -16.99
C GLY A 49 -0.65 1.04 -17.23
N SER A 50 -1.09 2.29 -17.39
CA SER A 50 -0.20 3.44 -17.62
C SER A 50 0.70 3.71 -16.43
N ALA A 51 0.18 3.66 -15.20
CA ALA A 51 0.97 3.86 -13.99
C ALA A 51 2.05 2.77 -13.82
N MET A 52 1.71 1.51 -14.13
CA MET A 52 2.65 0.40 -14.12
C MET A 52 3.73 0.53 -15.19
N GLU A 53 3.36 0.91 -16.42
CA GLU A 53 4.30 1.12 -17.51
C GLU A 53 5.28 2.25 -17.19
N ASP A 54 4.77 3.38 -16.68
CA ASP A 54 5.58 4.51 -16.24
C ASP A 54 6.58 4.09 -15.14
N CYS A 55 6.14 3.29 -14.16
CA CYS A 55 7.01 2.76 -13.12
C CYS A 55 8.06 1.80 -13.68
N ARG A 56 7.68 0.85 -14.56
CA ARG A 56 8.62 -0.09 -15.19
C ARG A 56 9.67 0.64 -16.01
N ARG A 57 9.27 1.65 -16.79
CA ARG A 57 10.20 2.47 -17.58
C ARG A 57 11.21 3.22 -16.71
N GLN A 58 10.79 3.66 -15.53
CA GLN A 58 11.59 4.54 -14.67
C GLN A 58 12.39 3.83 -13.56
N LEU A 59 11.87 2.71 -13.04
CA LEU A 59 12.46 1.94 -11.94
C LEU A 59 13.01 0.59 -12.42
N GLY A 60 12.64 0.14 -13.62
CA GLY A 60 12.98 -1.19 -14.15
C GLY A 60 12.06 -2.31 -13.65
N HIS A 61 11.17 -2.05 -12.69
CA HIS A 61 10.28 -3.06 -12.12
C HIS A 61 8.98 -2.44 -11.60
N CYS A 62 7.86 -3.14 -11.79
CA CYS A 62 6.59 -2.88 -11.11
C CYS A 62 5.67 -4.10 -11.27
N GLY A 63 5.30 -4.70 -10.14
CA GLY A 63 4.41 -5.85 -10.06
C GLY A 63 2.95 -5.45 -9.89
N LEU A 64 2.03 -6.39 -10.12
CA LEU A 64 0.60 -6.21 -9.89
C LEU A 64 0.05 -7.33 -9.02
N PHE A 65 -0.75 -6.95 -8.02
CA PHE A 65 -1.72 -7.80 -7.36
C PHE A 65 -3.08 -7.09 -7.40
N ASP A 66 -3.99 -7.61 -8.19
CA ASP A 66 -5.31 -7.02 -8.48
C ASP A 66 -6.47 -7.82 -7.89
N ARG A 67 -6.20 -8.70 -6.92
CA ARG A 67 -7.20 -9.61 -6.35
C ARG A 67 -7.78 -9.13 -5.02
N VAL A 68 -7.65 -7.83 -4.72
CA VAL A 68 -8.34 -7.24 -3.55
C VAL A 68 -9.85 -7.21 -3.80
N LYS A 69 -10.62 -7.60 -2.78
CA LYS A 69 -12.08 -7.56 -2.79
C LYS A 69 -12.58 -6.44 -1.89
N GLY A 70 -13.80 -5.96 -2.15
CA GLY A 70 -14.49 -5.09 -1.19
C GLY A 70 -14.62 -5.77 0.16
N ASN A 71 -14.37 -5.04 1.25
CA ASN A 71 -14.23 -5.59 2.61
C ASN A 71 -13.16 -6.70 2.65
N PRO A 72 -11.88 -6.35 2.48
CA PRO A 72 -10.81 -7.33 2.31
C PRO A 72 -10.71 -8.24 3.53
N THR A 73 -10.44 -9.51 3.28
CA THR A 73 -10.29 -10.54 4.31
C THR A 73 -8.81 -10.81 4.63
N GLY A 74 -8.51 -11.46 5.74
CA GLY A 74 -7.15 -11.94 6.03
C GLY A 74 -6.57 -12.85 4.93
N ARG A 75 -7.43 -13.54 4.16
CA ARG A 75 -7.01 -14.30 2.97
C ARG A 75 -6.54 -13.39 1.83
N ASN A 76 -7.22 -12.26 1.58
CA ASN A 76 -6.77 -11.30 0.58
C ASN A 76 -5.38 -10.75 0.93
N VAL A 77 -5.14 -10.45 2.21
CA VAL A 77 -3.83 -10.00 2.70
C VAL A 77 -2.78 -11.10 2.56
N ALA A 78 -3.10 -12.34 2.92
CA ALA A 78 -2.18 -13.47 2.79
C ALA A 78 -1.78 -13.73 1.32
N GLU A 79 -2.74 -13.69 0.39
CA GLU A 79 -2.47 -13.86 -1.04
C GLU A 79 -1.64 -12.70 -1.61
N GLY A 80 -1.87 -11.47 -1.15
CA GLY A 80 -1.06 -10.30 -1.51
C GLY A 80 0.36 -10.35 -0.94
N LEU A 81 0.50 -10.83 0.30
CA LEU A 81 1.80 -11.02 0.96
C LEU A 81 2.62 -12.12 0.28
N GLU A 82 1.98 -13.19 -0.16
CA GLU A 82 2.65 -14.25 -0.92
C GLU A 82 3.16 -13.72 -2.26
N ALA A 83 2.36 -12.92 -2.97
CA ALA A 83 2.79 -12.24 -4.18
C ALA A 83 3.96 -11.27 -3.90
N TYR A 84 3.88 -10.52 -2.79
CA TYR A 84 4.93 -9.60 -2.33
C TYR A 84 6.27 -10.32 -2.13
N ARG A 85 6.26 -11.49 -1.47
CA ARG A 85 7.46 -12.26 -1.19
C ARG A 85 8.01 -12.97 -2.42
N THR A 86 7.14 -13.63 -3.20
CA THR A 86 7.56 -14.38 -4.40
C THR A 86 8.16 -13.49 -5.48
N GLY A 87 7.74 -12.22 -5.58
CA GLY A 87 8.28 -11.28 -6.57
C GLY A 87 9.48 -10.47 -6.11
N ASP A 88 9.99 -10.72 -4.89
CA ASP A 88 11.08 -9.96 -4.27
C ASP A 88 10.82 -8.44 -4.34
N TYR A 89 9.64 -8.03 -3.92
CA TYR A 89 9.24 -6.62 -3.87
C TYR A 89 9.75 -5.97 -2.57
N ASP A 90 10.04 -4.67 -2.61
CA ASP A 90 10.63 -3.91 -1.48
C ASP A 90 9.74 -2.75 -1.00
N GLY A 91 8.54 -2.62 -1.58
CA GLY A 91 7.59 -1.57 -1.23
C GLY A 91 6.22 -1.82 -1.86
N VAL A 92 5.22 -1.12 -1.35
CA VAL A 92 3.83 -1.28 -1.79
C VAL A 92 3.30 0.03 -2.37
N ILE A 93 2.66 -0.07 -3.54
CA ILE A 93 1.83 0.98 -4.10
C ILE A 93 0.38 0.57 -3.89
N ALA A 94 -0.31 1.25 -2.97
CA ALA A 94 -1.72 1.05 -2.69
C ALA A 94 -2.55 1.93 -3.64
N PHE A 95 -3.21 1.34 -4.64
CA PHE A 95 -3.95 2.09 -5.65
C PHE A 95 -5.41 1.65 -5.65
N GLY A 96 -6.33 2.54 -5.26
CA GLY A 96 -7.77 2.25 -5.31
C GLY A 96 -8.59 2.97 -4.24
N GLY A 97 -9.77 2.43 -3.95
CA GLY A 97 -10.59 2.89 -2.82
C GLY A 97 -10.10 2.32 -1.48
N GLY A 98 -10.81 2.61 -0.39
CA GLY A 98 -10.42 2.21 0.98
C GLY A 98 -10.06 0.72 1.12
N SER A 99 -10.82 -0.19 0.50
CA SER A 99 -10.51 -1.63 0.53
C SER A 99 -9.15 -1.99 -0.06
N ALA A 100 -8.75 -1.37 -1.17
CA ALA A 100 -7.42 -1.58 -1.76
C ALA A 100 -6.32 -0.98 -0.87
N LEU A 101 -6.57 0.21 -0.31
CA LEU A 101 -5.64 0.89 0.59
C LEU A 101 -5.37 0.09 1.86
N ASP A 102 -6.42 -0.39 2.52
CA ASP A 102 -6.30 -1.17 3.76
C ASP A 102 -5.62 -2.51 3.53
N ALA A 103 -5.99 -3.23 2.46
CA ALA A 103 -5.35 -4.50 2.12
C ALA A 103 -3.86 -4.31 1.81
N ALA A 104 -3.50 -3.24 1.09
CA ALA A 104 -2.12 -2.92 0.75
C ALA A 104 -1.30 -2.52 1.99
N LYS A 105 -1.86 -1.69 2.88
CA LYS A 105 -1.25 -1.34 4.18
C LYS A 105 -1.04 -2.59 5.04
N ALA A 106 -1.99 -3.52 5.06
CA ALA A 106 -1.84 -4.79 5.77
C ALA A 106 -0.75 -5.69 5.16
N VAL A 107 -0.62 -5.75 3.83
CA VAL A 107 0.50 -6.46 3.18
C VAL A 107 1.84 -5.83 3.55
N ALA A 108 1.93 -4.49 3.52
CA ALA A 108 3.14 -3.77 3.89
C ALA A 108 3.52 -3.99 5.37
N LEU A 109 2.54 -3.90 6.27
CA LEU A 109 2.70 -4.23 7.70
C LEU A 109 3.30 -5.62 7.83
N MET A 110 2.70 -6.63 7.19
CA MET A 110 3.04 -8.05 7.34
C MET A 110 4.32 -8.49 6.61
N SER A 111 4.88 -7.65 5.73
CA SER A 111 6.03 -7.99 4.88
C SER A 111 7.20 -8.55 5.70
N GLY A 112 7.62 -7.87 6.76
CA GLY A 112 8.68 -8.28 7.69
C GLY A 112 8.21 -8.87 9.02
N GLN A 113 6.92 -9.19 9.20
CA GLN A 113 6.43 -9.74 10.47
C GLN A 113 6.49 -11.27 10.50
N HIS A 114 6.70 -11.80 11.70
CA HIS A 114 6.72 -13.25 11.97
C HIS A 114 5.49 -13.76 12.73
N ARG A 115 4.60 -12.85 13.16
CA ARG A 115 3.34 -13.20 13.84
C ARG A 115 2.18 -13.27 12.84
N PRO A 116 1.07 -13.94 13.17
CA PRO A 116 -0.16 -13.89 12.37
C PRO A 116 -0.71 -12.47 12.26
N LEU A 117 -1.41 -12.15 11.15
CA LEU A 117 -2.03 -10.83 10.95
C LEU A 117 -2.93 -10.40 12.13
N TRP A 118 -3.70 -11.35 12.65
CA TRP A 118 -4.66 -11.08 13.73
C TRP A 118 -3.99 -10.81 15.10
N ASP A 119 -2.68 -11.06 15.26
CA ASP A 119 -1.94 -10.63 16.46
C ASP A 119 -1.79 -9.10 16.55
N PHE A 120 -2.04 -8.40 15.45
CA PHE A 120 -1.91 -6.94 15.29
C PHE A 120 -3.26 -6.22 15.22
N GLU A 121 -4.38 -6.93 15.43
CA GLU A 121 -5.69 -6.31 15.56
C GLU A 121 -5.67 -5.26 16.67
N ASP A 122 -6.44 -4.17 16.51
CA ASP A 122 -6.49 -3.04 17.45
C ASP A 122 -7.18 -3.41 18.77
N ILE A 123 -6.50 -4.23 19.56
CA ILE A 123 -6.92 -4.71 20.87
C ILE A 123 -5.77 -4.42 21.83
N GLY A 124 -6.04 -3.57 22.83
CA GLY A 124 -5.06 -3.20 23.85
C GLY A 124 -3.78 -2.61 23.25
N GLN A 125 -2.65 -3.26 23.48
CA GLN A 125 -1.33 -2.82 23.01
C GLN A 125 -0.76 -3.71 21.90
N ASN A 126 -1.62 -4.38 21.13
CA ASN A 126 -1.19 -5.27 20.05
C ASN A 126 -0.31 -4.56 19.00
N HIS A 127 -0.53 -3.26 18.76
CA HIS A 127 0.30 -2.45 17.86
C HIS A 127 1.79 -2.44 18.27
N LEU A 128 2.12 -2.60 19.56
CA LEU A 128 3.51 -2.68 20.04
C LEU A 128 4.19 -4.02 19.71
N ARG A 129 3.44 -5.00 19.19
CA ARG A 129 3.99 -6.31 18.78
C ARG A 129 4.61 -6.27 17.39
N ALA A 130 4.34 -5.24 16.60
CA ALA A 130 4.88 -5.10 15.26
C ALA A 130 6.35 -4.67 15.33
N ASP A 131 7.18 -5.28 14.50
CA ASP A 131 8.51 -4.75 14.23
C ASP A 131 8.38 -3.56 13.27
N PRO A 132 8.61 -2.32 13.72
CA PRO A 132 8.46 -1.14 12.86
C PRO A 132 9.51 -1.10 11.74
N HIS A 133 10.66 -1.75 11.91
CA HIS A 133 11.69 -1.82 10.87
C HIS A 133 11.36 -2.84 9.78
N GLY A 134 10.46 -3.78 10.07
CA GLY A 134 9.96 -4.78 9.13
C GLY A 134 8.76 -4.31 8.30
N ILE A 135 8.27 -3.08 8.48
CA ILE A 135 7.14 -2.54 7.72
C ILE A 135 7.66 -1.97 6.40
N ALA A 136 7.19 -2.52 5.27
CA ALA A 136 7.56 -2.01 3.96
C ALA A 136 7.03 -0.58 3.75
N PRO A 137 7.79 0.30 3.07
CA PRO A 137 7.31 1.62 2.68
C PRO A 137 6.06 1.53 1.79
N VAL A 138 5.11 2.45 2.00
CA VAL A 138 3.83 2.50 1.29
C VAL A 138 3.65 3.84 0.57
N ILE A 139 3.17 3.79 -0.66
CA ILE A 139 2.63 4.95 -1.38
C ILE A 139 1.15 4.70 -1.65
N ALA A 140 0.29 5.61 -1.22
CA ALA A 140 -1.16 5.53 -1.45
C ALA A 140 -1.60 6.45 -2.60
N LEU A 141 -2.40 5.91 -3.52
CA LEU A 141 -3.09 6.61 -4.60
C LEU A 141 -4.60 6.33 -4.48
N PRO A 142 -5.34 7.14 -3.71
CA PRO A 142 -6.78 6.96 -3.55
C PRO A 142 -7.52 7.26 -4.86
N THR A 143 -8.51 6.43 -5.22
CA THR A 143 -9.42 6.66 -6.36
C THR A 143 -10.82 7.11 -5.93
N THR A 144 -11.09 7.13 -4.62
CA THR A 144 -12.38 7.51 -4.04
C THR A 144 -12.20 8.62 -3.01
N ALA A 145 -13.00 9.68 -3.09
CA ALA A 145 -13.06 10.73 -2.08
C ALA A 145 -14.05 10.35 -0.98
N GLY A 146 -13.60 9.57 0.02
CA GLY A 146 -14.50 9.10 1.08
C GLY A 146 -13.81 8.63 2.36
N THR A 147 -12.95 7.60 2.27
CA THR A 147 -12.49 6.89 3.48
C THR A 147 -11.39 7.58 4.26
N GLY A 148 -10.54 8.38 3.61
CA GLY A 148 -9.31 8.90 4.24
C GLY A 148 -8.28 7.82 4.56
N SER A 149 -8.42 6.59 4.03
CA SER A 149 -7.49 5.49 4.33
C SER A 149 -6.09 5.71 3.74
N GLU A 150 -5.88 6.77 2.96
CA GLU A 150 -4.57 7.18 2.45
C GLU A 150 -3.72 7.94 3.47
N VAL A 151 -4.31 8.43 4.56
CA VAL A 151 -3.63 9.27 5.57
C VAL A 151 -3.23 8.51 6.82
#